data_AF-A0A8J1THJ5-F1
#
_entry.id   AF-A0A8J1THJ5-F1
#
_cell.length_a   1.000
_cell.length_b   1.000
_cell.length_c   1.000
_cell.angle_alpha   90.00
_cell.angle_beta   90.00
_cell.angle_gamma   90.00
#
_symmetry.space_group_name_H-M   'P 1'
#
loop_
_entity.id
_entity.type
_entity.pdbx_description
1 polymer ?
#
loop_
_entity_poly.entity_id
_entity_poly.type
_entity_poly.pdbx_seq_one_letter_code
_entity_poly.pdbx_strand_id
1 'polypeptide(L)'
;MQNSNLDDLNQSSQSGHSSSRWNLASPKGFSKSLLSSEKYRDLMRGSTNLLENGQSLSSKLQAFIGNNSPLASSSALGPSSPTEVIQSAGLHMGSGQQLKNNSLQQVTQALERQEQINHVNAQLSKLNYLVNIANFRKHKQVEMSVQEGQRQLQRLNSTMHDQAATIEELNNSLSELSVEMEQQRNVCKRLTGSLDSQRHLLDTSLLETRREMGHQHALLAKQQRFLDKLIQQKLRQDFLVDGGLIVTAIYLSNTILVNYPLQLLLSVIPKQKQKLWVHQLGKLIFIIKMVMFLRYCSIRCGLHNSVGCTVGYGQEALRLAAQRIRHLVSMATRLFQSRKDSKLDIC
;
A
#
# COMPACT_ATOMS: atom_id res chain seq x y z
N MET A 1 -64.24 -0.39 7.57
CA MET A 1 -64.61 1.04 7.61
C MET A 1 -63.85 1.67 8.75
N GLN A 2 -62.68 2.25 8.44
CA GLN A 2 -62.43 3.69 8.49
C GLN A 2 -62.55 4.26 9.91
N ASN A 3 -61.41 4.42 10.59
CA ASN A 3 -61.00 5.75 11.04
C ASN A 3 -59.54 5.81 11.54
N SER A 4 -58.88 6.89 11.13
CA SER A 4 -57.85 7.68 11.83
C SER A 4 -56.64 6.98 12.46
N ASN A 5 -55.46 7.24 11.90
CA ASN A 5 -54.43 7.99 12.62
C ASN A 5 -53.45 8.65 11.63
N LEU A 6 -53.66 9.96 11.44
CA LEU A 6 -52.58 10.92 11.23
C LEU A 6 -51.75 10.93 12.51
N ASP A 7 -50.45 10.71 12.41
CA ASP A 7 -49.39 11.37 13.19
C ASP A 7 -48.06 10.68 12.86
N ASP A 8 -47.44 11.06 11.75
CA ASP A 8 -46.04 10.70 11.43
C ASP A 8 -45.47 11.69 10.41
N LEU A 9 -45.37 12.97 10.81
CA LEU A 9 -44.69 14.00 10.01
C LEU A 9 -44.07 15.05 10.93
N ASN A 10 -43.22 14.62 11.88
CA ASN A 10 -42.29 15.55 12.52
C ASN A 10 -41.14 14.82 13.22
N GLN A 11 -40.05 14.55 12.49
CA GLN A 11 -38.66 14.50 13.00
C GLN A 11 -37.73 13.88 11.96
N SER A 12 -36.95 14.70 11.24
CA SER A 12 -35.54 14.42 10.93
C SER A 12 -34.95 15.53 10.06
N SER A 13 -34.71 16.70 10.65
CA SER A 13 -33.69 17.64 10.15
C SER A 13 -32.70 17.86 11.28
N GLN A 14 -31.87 16.85 11.51
CA GLN A 14 -30.58 17.02 12.16
C GLN A 14 -29.50 16.85 11.09
N SER A 15 -29.15 17.97 10.47
CA SER A 15 -27.88 18.14 9.77
C SER A 15 -26.75 18.19 10.81
N GLY A 16 -26.41 17.03 11.36
CA GLY A 16 -25.18 16.83 12.10
C GLY A 16 -24.04 16.65 11.11
N HIS A 17 -23.30 17.72 10.82
CA HIS A 17 -21.97 17.63 10.23
C HIS A 17 -21.03 16.92 11.22
N SER A 18 -21.08 15.59 11.22
CA SER A 18 -20.02 14.75 11.76
C SER A 18 -18.89 14.72 10.74
N SER A 19 -17.97 15.66 10.88
CA SER A 19 -16.65 15.61 10.25
C SER A 19 -15.89 14.46 10.92
N SER A 20 -16.15 13.24 10.47
CA SER A 20 -15.35 12.05 10.80
C SER A 20 -14.00 12.20 10.10
N ARG A 21 -13.13 12.91 10.81
CA ARG A 21 -11.69 12.99 10.58
C ARG A 21 -11.11 11.59 10.70
N TRP A 22 -11.07 10.87 9.58
CA TRP A 22 -10.31 9.64 9.45
C TRP A 22 -8.83 10.00 9.63
N ASN A 23 -8.35 9.91 10.87
CA ASN A 23 -6.93 9.80 11.15
C ASN A 23 -6.49 8.44 10.62
N LEU A 24 -6.18 8.39 9.31
CA LEU A 24 -5.35 7.36 8.73
C LEU A 24 -3.96 7.51 9.35
N ALA A 25 -3.76 6.84 10.48
CA ALA A 25 -2.44 6.53 10.97
C ALA A 25 -1.77 5.67 9.90
N SER A 26 -0.96 6.33 9.07
CA SER A 26 0.00 5.69 8.17
C SER A 26 0.84 4.71 9.00
N PRO A 27 0.86 3.41 8.68
CA PRO A 27 1.79 2.48 9.31
C PRO A 27 3.20 2.81 8.79
N LYS A 28 3.84 3.76 9.45
CA LYS A 28 5.26 4.04 9.27
C LYS A 28 6.03 2.83 9.79
N GLY A 29 6.63 2.10 8.86
CA GLY A 29 7.90 1.41 9.10
C GLY A 29 7.82 -0.02 9.63
N PHE A 30 7.17 -0.92 8.90
CA PHE A 30 7.55 -2.34 8.91
C PHE A 30 8.26 -2.69 7.60
N SER A 31 9.37 -2.00 7.35
CA SER A 31 10.26 -2.31 6.24
C SER A 31 11.68 -2.22 6.75
N LYS A 32 12.38 -3.36 6.70
CA LYS A 32 13.80 -3.62 7.04
C LYS A 32 14.04 -4.42 8.33
N SER A 33 13.52 -5.64 8.36
CA SER A 33 14.26 -6.77 8.93
C SER A 33 14.13 -7.98 8.00
N LEU A 34 14.54 -7.78 6.73
CA LEU A 34 15.07 -8.86 5.93
C LEU A 34 16.33 -9.33 6.65
N LEU A 35 16.15 -10.23 7.60
CA LEU A 35 17.18 -11.15 8.05
C LEU A 35 17.85 -11.68 6.80
N SER A 36 19.10 -11.28 6.63
CA SER A 36 19.88 -11.55 5.43
C SER A 36 19.88 -13.07 5.21
N SER A 37 19.41 -13.48 4.03
CA SER A 37 19.46 -14.86 3.54
C SER A 37 20.88 -15.43 3.54
N GLU A 38 21.90 -14.60 3.72
CA GLU A 38 23.30 -14.97 3.89
C GLU A 38 23.56 -15.68 5.21
N LYS A 39 22.96 -15.25 6.32
CA LYS A 39 23.20 -15.87 7.63
C LYS A 39 22.60 -17.28 7.74
N TYR A 40 21.54 -17.57 6.98
CA TYR A 40 20.96 -18.91 6.89
C TYR A 40 21.77 -19.84 5.96
N ARG A 41 22.41 -19.30 4.91
CA ARG A 41 23.33 -20.09 4.05
C ARG A 41 24.60 -20.50 4.78
N ASP A 42 25.14 -19.63 5.62
CA ASP A 42 26.35 -19.96 6.40
C ASP A 42 26.08 -21.01 7.47
N LEU A 43 24.88 -21.03 8.07
CA LEU A 43 24.47 -22.06 9.02
C LEU A 43 24.31 -23.44 8.34
N MET A 44 23.78 -23.47 7.11
CA MET A 44 23.59 -24.70 6.34
C MET A 44 24.90 -25.25 5.73
N ARG A 45 25.93 -24.40 5.52
CA ARG A 45 27.28 -24.86 5.15
C ARG A 45 28.04 -25.48 6.32
N GLY A 46 27.75 -25.07 7.56
CA GLY A 46 28.37 -25.65 8.75
C GLY A 46 27.95 -27.10 9.01
N SER A 47 26.69 -27.45 8.70
CA SER A 47 26.12 -28.76 8.96
C SER A 47 26.56 -29.85 7.97
N THR A 48 26.89 -29.51 6.72
CA THR A 48 27.41 -30.49 5.74
C THR A 48 28.81 -30.98 6.11
N ASN A 49 29.66 -30.11 6.67
CA ASN A 49 31.02 -30.47 7.11
C ASN A 49 31.02 -31.42 8.33
N LEU A 50 29.95 -31.42 9.13
CA LEU A 50 29.79 -32.29 10.29
C LEU A 50 29.40 -33.72 9.87
N LEU A 51 28.59 -33.86 8.82
CA LEU A 51 28.20 -35.17 8.27
C LEU A 51 29.37 -35.85 7.56
N GLU A 52 30.17 -35.10 6.82
CA GLU A 52 31.35 -35.60 6.09
C GLU A 52 32.46 -36.07 7.05
N ASN A 53 32.67 -35.36 8.16
CA ASN A 53 33.58 -35.79 9.23
C ASN A 53 33.11 -37.08 9.92
N GLY A 54 31.80 -37.26 10.11
CA GLY A 54 31.22 -38.48 10.69
C GLY A 54 31.44 -39.73 9.84
N GLN A 55 31.30 -39.61 8.51
CA GLN A 55 31.55 -40.72 7.58
C GLN A 55 33.04 -41.11 7.53
N SER A 56 33.95 -40.15 7.64
CA SER A 56 35.41 -40.43 7.69
C SER A 56 35.83 -41.17 8.97
N LEU A 57 35.10 -40.96 10.07
CA LEU A 57 35.36 -41.60 11.36
C LEU A 57 34.84 -43.04 11.37
N SER A 58 33.69 -43.28 10.75
CA SER A 58 33.13 -44.62 10.57
C SER A 58 34.02 -45.50 9.69
N SER A 59 34.54 -44.96 8.57
CA SER A 59 35.43 -45.71 7.68
C SER A 59 36.81 -45.99 8.32
N LYS A 60 37.34 -45.07 9.12
CA LYS A 60 38.57 -45.31 9.91
C LYS A 60 38.37 -46.37 10.99
N LEU A 61 37.21 -46.40 11.66
CA LEU A 61 36.86 -47.44 12.63
C LEU A 61 36.71 -48.81 11.96
N GLN A 62 36.10 -48.87 10.78
CA GLN A 62 35.92 -50.11 10.04
C GLN A 62 37.26 -50.65 9.49
N ALA A 63 38.19 -49.77 9.09
CA ALA A 63 39.55 -50.15 8.71
C ALA A 63 40.38 -50.66 9.91
N PHE A 64 40.14 -50.13 11.12
CA PHE A 64 40.84 -50.58 12.33
C PHE A 64 40.33 -51.94 12.84
N ILE A 65 39.04 -52.24 12.63
CA ILE A 65 38.42 -53.52 12.99
C ILE A 65 38.71 -54.59 11.93
N GLY A 66 38.72 -54.24 10.65
CA GLY A 66 38.93 -55.19 9.55
C GLY A 66 40.35 -55.75 9.41
N ASN A 67 41.37 -55.02 9.88
CA ASN A 67 42.77 -55.41 9.69
C ASN A 67 43.36 -56.26 10.83
N ASN A 68 42.59 -56.53 11.90
CA ASN A 68 43.08 -57.29 13.05
C ASN A 68 42.17 -58.47 13.40
N SER A 69 42.05 -59.46 12.50
CA SER A 69 42.09 -60.90 12.81
C SER A 69 41.55 -61.73 11.64
N PRO A 70 42.23 -62.85 11.36
CA PRO A 70 41.55 -64.13 11.54
C PRO A 70 42.40 -65.00 12.47
N LEU A 71 42.07 -65.01 13.76
CA LEU A 71 42.52 -66.10 14.62
C LEU A 71 41.28 -66.82 15.13
N ALA A 72 40.95 -67.86 14.36
CA ALA A 72 39.97 -68.86 14.66
C ALA A 72 40.16 -69.37 16.09
N SER A 73 39.07 -69.29 16.85
CA SER A 73 38.55 -70.35 17.71
C SER A 73 39.46 -71.59 17.88
N SER A 74 40.18 -71.64 19.00
CA SER A 74 40.62 -72.89 19.62
C SER A 74 40.11 -72.88 21.06
N SER A 75 38.86 -73.32 21.20
CA SER A 75 38.20 -73.61 22.46
C SER A 75 38.76 -74.90 23.07
N ALA A 76 38.78 -74.91 24.41
CA ALA A 76 38.73 -76.09 25.27
C ALA A 76 39.96 -77.02 25.32
N LEU A 77 40.91 -76.70 26.21
CA LEU A 77 41.67 -77.70 26.95
C LEU A 77 41.52 -77.38 28.43
N GLY A 78 40.71 -78.21 29.11
CA GLY A 78 40.56 -78.19 30.57
C GLY A 78 41.84 -78.63 31.28
N PRO A 79 41.94 -78.40 32.60
CA PRO A 79 43.11 -78.79 33.37
C PRO A 79 43.22 -80.31 33.39
N SER A 80 44.23 -80.85 32.70
CA SER A 80 44.60 -82.26 32.80
C SER A 80 45.03 -82.54 34.24
N SER A 81 44.33 -83.49 34.86
CA SER A 81 44.60 -84.12 36.14
C SER A 81 46.06 -84.60 36.24
N PRO A 82 46.64 -84.72 37.45
CA PRO A 82 47.98 -85.25 37.61
C PRO A 82 48.00 -86.70 37.12
N THR A 83 48.79 -86.97 36.08
CA THR A 83 49.06 -88.32 35.59
C THR A 83 49.69 -89.12 36.71
N GLU A 84 48.94 -90.07 37.28
CA GLU A 84 49.47 -91.12 38.14
C GLU A 84 50.58 -91.84 37.37
N VAL A 85 51.82 -91.69 37.82
CA VAL A 85 52.93 -92.54 37.41
C VAL A 85 52.67 -93.91 38.04
N ILE A 86 52.02 -94.80 37.28
CA ILE A 86 51.90 -96.20 37.64
C ILE A 86 53.30 -96.78 37.69
N GLN A 87 53.78 -96.97 38.92
CA GLN A 87 55.01 -97.64 39.27
C GLN A 87 54.83 -99.14 39.05
N SER A 88 54.93 -99.60 37.81
CA SER A 88 55.08 -101.03 37.50
C SER A 88 56.53 -101.45 37.71
N ALA A 89 56.89 -101.66 38.98
CA ALA A 89 58.12 -102.33 39.38
C ALA A 89 58.03 -103.82 39.02
N GLY A 90 58.55 -104.19 37.85
CA GLY A 90 58.85 -105.58 37.50
C GLY A 90 60.07 -106.06 38.29
N LEU A 91 59.81 -106.80 39.38
CA LEU A 91 60.82 -107.55 40.13
C LEU A 91 61.38 -108.69 39.26
N HIS A 92 62.53 -108.46 38.64
CA HIS A 92 63.36 -109.53 38.08
C HIS A 92 64.56 -109.75 39.00
N MET A 93 64.45 -110.77 39.86
CA MET A 93 65.48 -111.22 40.78
C MET A 93 66.50 -112.05 39.97
N GLY A 94 67.64 -111.45 39.64
CA GLY A 94 68.70 -112.14 38.91
C GLY A 94 70.05 -111.49 39.13
N SER A 95 70.91 -112.20 39.88
CA SER A 95 72.37 -112.07 39.91
C SER A 95 72.96 -110.73 40.37
N GLY A 96 73.47 -110.77 41.60
CA GLY A 96 74.07 -109.64 42.29
C GLY A 96 75.40 -109.14 41.69
N GLN A 97 75.74 -107.92 42.13
CA GLN A 97 77.04 -107.26 42.07
C GLN A 97 77.47 -106.49 40.81
N GLN A 98 76.65 -106.38 39.76
CA GLN A 98 76.80 -105.33 38.73
C GLN A 98 75.56 -104.43 38.54
N LEU A 99 74.52 -104.60 39.37
CA LEU A 99 73.27 -103.82 39.29
C LEU A 99 73.29 -102.48 40.04
N LYS A 100 74.27 -102.24 40.92
CA LYS A 100 74.31 -101.05 41.79
C LYS A 100 74.62 -99.75 41.04
N ASN A 101 75.39 -99.82 39.95
CA ASN A 101 75.83 -98.63 39.22
C ASN A 101 74.82 -98.19 38.14
N ASN A 102 74.16 -99.14 37.45
CA ASN A 102 73.17 -98.83 36.40
C ASN A 102 71.81 -98.36 36.98
N SER A 103 71.41 -98.88 38.15
CA SER A 103 70.20 -98.44 38.86
C SER A 103 70.35 -97.03 39.41
N LEU A 104 71.52 -96.70 39.97
CA LEU A 104 71.85 -95.33 40.38
C LEU A 104 71.79 -94.38 39.18
N GLN A 105 72.37 -94.74 38.04
CA GLN A 105 72.33 -93.91 36.83
C GLN A 105 70.92 -93.70 36.28
N GLN A 106 70.06 -94.74 36.28
CA GLN A 106 68.67 -94.61 35.87
C GLN A 106 67.87 -93.73 36.83
N VAL A 107 68.13 -93.82 38.13
CA VAL A 107 67.49 -92.95 39.13
C VAL A 107 67.96 -91.51 38.97
N THR A 108 69.24 -91.27 38.72
CA THR A 108 69.76 -89.91 38.45
C THR A 108 69.16 -89.33 37.17
N GLN A 109 69.06 -90.11 36.09
CA GLN A 109 68.46 -89.67 34.82
C GLN A 109 66.94 -89.46 34.94
N ALA A 110 66.25 -90.25 35.76
CA ALA A 110 64.84 -90.05 36.06
C ALA A 110 64.60 -88.78 36.89
N LEU A 111 65.46 -88.52 37.89
CA LEU A 111 65.44 -87.27 38.68
C LEU A 111 65.71 -86.05 37.80
N GLU A 112 66.69 -86.11 36.91
CA GLU A 112 67.03 -85.02 35.99
C GLU A 112 65.88 -84.74 34.99
N ARG A 113 65.23 -85.80 34.47
CA ARG A 113 64.00 -85.65 33.69
C ARG A 113 62.87 -85.04 34.50
N GLN A 114 62.70 -85.42 35.76
CA GLN A 114 61.62 -84.92 36.61
C GLN A 114 61.84 -83.47 37.02
N GLU A 115 63.09 -83.06 37.23
CA GLU A 115 63.48 -81.66 37.40
C GLU A 115 63.18 -80.85 36.14
N GLN A 116 63.54 -81.38 34.97
CA GLN A 116 63.27 -80.73 33.68
C GLN A 116 61.76 -80.63 33.40
N ILE A 117 60.98 -81.67 33.69
CA ILE A 117 59.52 -81.67 33.59
C ILE A 117 58.92 -80.67 34.57
N ASN A 118 59.38 -80.62 35.83
CA ASN A 118 58.90 -79.65 36.81
C ASN A 118 59.23 -78.21 36.40
N HIS A 119 60.43 -77.97 35.85
CA HIS A 119 60.83 -76.66 35.35
C HIS A 119 59.96 -76.23 34.16
N VAL A 120 59.76 -77.12 33.18
CA VAL A 120 58.88 -76.88 32.03
C VAL A 120 57.43 -76.67 32.48
N ASN A 121 56.94 -77.44 33.44
CA ASN A 121 55.58 -77.32 33.98
C ASN A 121 55.38 -75.99 34.74
N ALA A 122 56.39 -75.55 35.49
CA ALA A 122 56.40 -74.23 36.13
C ALA A 122 56.41 -73.08 35.11
N GLN A 123 57.15 -73.22 34.00
CA GLN A 123 57.14 -72.23 32.91
C GLN A 123 55.80 -72.20 32.16
N LEU A 124 55.23 -73.37 31.85
CA LEU A 124 53.89 -73.49 31.26
C LEU A 124 52.82 -72.86 32.16
N SER A 125 52.90 -73.08 33.47
CA SER A 125 51.99 -72.46 34.44
C SER A 125 52.08 -70.93 34.42
N LYS A 126 53.30 -70.36 34.33
CA LYS A 126 53.50 -68.91 34.19
C LYS A 126 52.97 -68.38 32.86
N LEU A 127 53.23 -69.07 31.75
CA LEU A 127 52.71 -68.69 30.43
C LEU A 127 51.18 -68.73 30.39
N ASN A 128 50.57 -69.77 30.96
CA ASN A 128 49.12 -69.88 31.06
C ASN A 128 48.53 -68.73 31.89
N TYR A 129 49.17 -68.38 33.01
CA TYR A 129 48.77 -67.21 33.80
C TYR A 129 48.91 -65.89 33.04
N LEU A 130 50.02 -65.69 32.30
CA LEU A 130 50.23 -64.49 31.48
C LEU A 130 49.22 -64.39 30.34
N VAL A 131 48.90 -65.51 29.68
CA VAL A 131 47.87 -65.58 28.63
C VAL A 131 46.50 -65.27 29.22
N ASN A 132 46.16 -65.79 30.40
CA ASN A 132 44.91 -65.47 31.09
C ASN A 132 44.83 -63.99 31.47
N ILE A 133 45.92 -63.38 31.95
CA ILE A 133 45.96 -61.93 32.20
C ILE A 133 45.80 -61.14 30.89
N ALA A 134 46.49 -61.55 29.82
CA ALA A 134 46.40 -60.88 28.52
C ALA A 134 44.98 -60.96 27.94
N ASN A 135 44.36 -62.14 28.02
CA ASN A 135 42.97 -62.36 27.62
C ASN A 135 41.99 -61.54 28.46
N PHE A 136 42.18 -61.49 29.78
CA PHE A 136 41.37 -60.66 30.67
C PHE A 136 41.49 -59.18 30.34
N ARG A 137 42.71 -58.68 30.10
CA ARG A 137 42.95 -57.28 29.69
C ARG A 137 42.29 -56.96 28.36
N LYS A 138 42.42 -57.85 27.36
CA LYS A 138 41.78 -57.68 26.05
C LYS A 138 40.26 -57.69 26.19
N HIS A 139 39.70 -58.61 26.97
CA HIS A 139 38.27 -58.68 27.22
C HIS A 139 37.76 -57.39 27.87
N LYS A 140 38.44 -56.91 28.92
CA LYS A 140 38.10 -55.65 29.59
C LYS A 140 38.22 -54.44 28.66
N GLN A 141 39.22 -54.41 27.77
CA GLN A 141 39.36 -53.33 26.78
C GLN A 141 38.20 -53.33 25.78
N VAL A 142 37.81 -54.51 25.27
CA VAL A 142 36.66 -54.65 24.37
C VAL A 142 35.38 -54.25 25.09
N GLU A 143 35.17 -54.68 26.33
CA GLU A 143 34.02 -54.31 27.14
C GLU A 143 33.92 -52.79 27.34
N MET A 144 35.02 -52.12 27.69
CA MET A 144 35.03 -50.65 27.79
C MET A 144 34.75 -49.96 26.46
N SER A 145 35.31 -50.47 25.35
CA SER A 145 35.04 -49.93 24.01
C SER A 145 33.58 -50.11 23.59
N VAL A 146 32.97 -51.25 23.93
CA VAL A 146 31.55 -51.52 23.67
C VAL A 146 30.67 -50.60 24.52
N GLN A 147 31.00 -50.43 25.81
CA GLN A 147 30.25 -49.55 26.70
C GLN A 147 30.32 -48.09 26.24
N GLU A 148 31.49 -47.62 25.79
CA GLU A 148 31.65 -46.28 25.24
C GLU A 148 30.88 -46.11 23.92
N GLY A 149 30.93 -47.12 23.04
CA GLY A 149 30.13 -47.15 21.82
C GLY A 149 28.62 -47.10 22.09
N GLN A 150 28.14 -47.82 23.11
CA GLN A 150 26.73 -47.76 23.53
C GLN A 150 26.34 -46.37 24.05
N ARG A 151 27.20 -45.71 24.82
CA ARG A 151 26.96 -44.33 25.27
C ARG A 151 26.91 -43.36 24.09
N GLN A 152 27.79 -43.51 23.11
CA GLN A 152 27.79 -42.69 21.90
C GLN A 152 26.52 -42.91 21.06
N LEU A 153 26.09 -44.16 20.89
CA LEU A 153 24.83 -44.48 20.22
C LEU A 153 23.62 -43.90 20.95
N GLN A 154 23.60 -43.94 22.29
CA GLN A 154 22.53 -43.31 23.07
C GLN A 154 22.49 -41.79 22.87
N ARG A 155 23.64 -41.11 22.90
CA ARG A 155 23.73 -39.65 22.63
C ARG A 155 23.33 -39.30 21.20
N LEU A 156 23.70 -40.12 20.23
CA LEU A 156 23.29 -39.91 18.84
C LEU A 156 21.78 -40.10 18.70
N ASN A 157 21.21 -41.14 19.32
CA ASN A 157 19.78 -41.41 19.29
C ASN A 157 18.97 -40.29 19.95
N SER A 158 19.43 -39.75 21.09
CA SER A 158 18.77 -38.59 21.72
C SER A 158 18.84 -37.35 20.81
N THR A 159 20.00 -37.09 20.20
CA THR A 159 20.17 -35.96 19.28
C THR A 159 19.29 -36.10 18.03
N MET A 160 19.17 -37.31 17.47
CA MET A 160 18.27 -37.58 16.34
C MET A 160 16.80 -37.39 16.73
N HIS A 161 16.42 -37.78 17.94
CA HIS A 161 15.05 -37.58 18.43
C HIS A 161 14.74 -36.08 18.61
N ASP A 162 15.67 -35.31 19.19
CA ASP A 162 15.53 -33.87 19.34
C ASP A 162 15.46 -33.18 17.96
N GLN A 163 16.29 -33.61 17.00
CA GLN A 163 16.23 -33.11 15.63
C GLN A 163 14.90 -33.45 14.94
N ALA A 164 14.38 -34.66 15.12
CA ALA A 164 13.07 -35.03 14.58
C ALA A 164 11.95 -34.15 15.15
N ALA A 165 11.97 -33.88 16.46
CA ALA A 165 10.99 -33.01 17.12
C ALA A 165 11.06 -31.57 16.58
N THR A 166 12.27 -31.01 16.40
CA THR A 166 12.42 -29.66 15.83
C THR A 166 11.97 -29.58 14.37
N ILE A 167 12.19 -30.63 13.57
CA ILE A 167 11.69 -30.70 12.19
C ILE A 167 10.15 -30.73 12.17
N GLU A 168 9.53 -31.47 13.08
CA GLU A 168 8.08 -31.52 13.22
C GLU A 168 7.50 -30.15 13.62
N GLU A 169 8.12 -29.46 14.58
CA GLU A 169 7.72 -28.09 14.99
C GLU A 169 7.85 -27.08 13.84
N LEU A 170 8.94 -27.14 13.08
CA LEU A 170 9.13 -26.30 11.90
C LEU A 170 8.09 -26.60 10.81
N ASN A 171 7.75 -27.87 10.60
CA ASN A 171 6.72 -28.25 9.64
C ASN A 171 5.34 -27.73 10.06
N ASN A 172 5.00 -27.81 11.35
CA ASN A 172 3.76 -27.23 11.88
C ASN A 172 3.75 -25.70 11.70
N SER A 173 4.85 -25.02 12.02
CA SER A 173 5.00 -23.58 11.83
C SER A 173 4.88 -23.16 10.36
N LEU A 174 5.42 -23.95 9.42
CA LEU A 174 5.29 -23.70 7.98
C LEU A 174 3.85 -23.89 7.50
N SER A 175 3.15 -24.91 8.03
CA SER A 175 1.73 -25.13 7.74
C SER A 175 0.88 -23.95 8.22
N GLU A 176 1.09 -23.49 9.46
CA GLU A 176 0.41 -22.31 10.02
C GLU A 176 0.68 -21.06 9.19
N LEU A 177 1.94 -20.81 8.83
CA LEU A 177 2.33 -19.68 8.00
C LEU A 177 1.68 -19.75 6.60
N SER A 178 1.54 -20.94 6.03
CA SER A 178 0.86 -21.14 4.75
C SER A 178 -0.63 -20.79 4.84
N VAL A 179 -1.30 -21.17 5.94
CA VAL A 179 -2.72 -20.82 6.18
C VAL A 179 -2.88 -19.31 6.34
N GLU A 180 -2.01 -18.68 7.13
CA GLU A 180 -2.03 -17.22 7.33
C GLU A 180 -1.80 -16.47 6.01
N MET A 181 -0.85 -16.92 5.18
CA MET A 181 -0.61 -16.33 3.86
C MET A 181 -1.83 -16.44 2.93
N GLU A 182 -2.53 -17.58 2.93
CA GLU A 182 -3.75 -17.73 2.13
C GLU A 182 -4.88 -16.85 2.67
N GLN A 183 -5.01 -16.71 3.99
CA GLN A 183 -5.96 -15.79 4.61
C GLN A 183 -5.67 -14.33 4.21
N GLN A 184 -4.41 -13.90 4.27
CA GLN A 184 -4.00 -12.56 3.84
C GLN A 184 -4.23 -12.33 2.34
N ARG A 185 -3.96 -13.34 1.50
CA ARG A 185 -4.26 -13.28 0.06
C ARG A 185 -5.75 -13.08 -0.20
N ASN A 186 -6.61 -13.74 0.57
CA ASN A 186 -8.06 -13.60 0.45
C ASN A 186 -8.56 -12.24 0.95
N VAL A 187 -8.00 -11.70 2.03
CA VAL A 187 -8.29 -10.32 2.48
C VAL A 187 -7.86 -9.31 1.43
N CYS A 188 -6.67 -9.46 0.84
CA CYS A 188 -6.17 -8.58 -0.21
C CYS A 188 -7.11 -8.58 -1.44
N LYS A 189 -7.52 -9.76 -1.93
CA LYS A 189 -8.50 -9.88 -3.02
C LYS A 189 -9.82 -9.16 -2.70
N ARG A 190 -10.34 -9.30 -1.48
CA ARG A 190 -11.58 -8.63 -1.06
C ARG A 190 -11.42 -7.11 -1.02
N LEU A 191 -10.29 -6.62 -0.52
CA LEU A 191 -9.99 -5.18 -0.49
C LEU A 191 -9.86 -4.61 -1.91
N THR A 192 -9.17 -5.30 -2.81
CA THR A 192 -9.09 -4.90 -4.22
C THR A 192 -10.47 -4.83 -4.86
N GLY A 193 -11.32 -5.86 -4.69
CA GLY A 193 -12.69 -5.82 -5.22
C GLY A 193 -13.55 -4.71 -4.62
N SER A 194 -13.36 -4.39 -3.32
CA SER A 194 -14.02 -3.26 -2.68
C SER A 194 -13.56 -1.91 -3.24
N LEU A 195 -12.25 -1.74 -3.48
CA LEU A 195 -11.70 -0.53 -4.07
C LEU A 195 -12.18 -0.33 -5.51
N ASP A 196 -12.25 -1.40 -6.31
CA ASP A 196 -12.76 -1.34 -7.68
C ASP A 196 -14.25 -0.94 -7.70
N SER A 197 -15.04 -1.49 -6.77
CA SER A 197 -16.45 -1.13 -6.59
C SER A 197 -16.62 0.34 -6.19
N GLN A 198 -15.82 0.83 -5.23
CA GLN A 198 -15.83 2.23 -4.82
C GLN A 198 -15.41 3.17 -5.95
N ARG A 199 -14.39 2.79 -6.72
CA ARG A 199 -13.95 3.56 -7.89
C ARG A 199 -15.06 3.68 -8.93
N HIS A 200 -15.74 2.59 -9.24
CA HIS A 200 -16.88 2.60 -10.15
C HIS A 200 -18.03 3.51 -9.63
N LEU A 201 -18.32 3.46 -8.33
CA LEU A 201 -19.33 4.34 -7.71
C LEU A 201 -18.94 5.81 -7.79
N LEU A 202 -17.66 6.14 -7.58
CA LEU A 202 -17.16 7.51 -7.72
C LEU A 202 -17.22 7.99 -9.17
N ASP A 203 -16.80 7.17 -10.13
CA ASP A 203 -16.84 7.51 -11.56
C ASP A 203 -18.28 7.76 -12.04
N THR A 204 -19.22 6.94 -11.60
CA THR A 204 -20.66 7.13 -11.91
C THR A 204 -21.22 8.39 -11.26
N SER A 205 -20.90 8.65 -9.98
CA SER A 205 -21.33 9.88 -9.29
C SER A 205 -20.73 11.16 -9.92
N LEU A 206 -19.47 11.12 -10.34
CA LEU A 206 -18.83 12.24 -11.05
C LEU A 206 -19.46 12.50 -12.41
N LEU A 207 -19.81 11.44 -13.16
CA LEU A 207 -20.52 11.58 -14.43
C LEU A 207 -21.90 12.20 -14.23
N GLU A 208 -22.63 11.79 -13.20
CA GLU A 208 -23.95 12.35 -12.90
C GLU A 208 -23.86 13.82 -12.49
N THR A 209 -22.93 14.16 -11.61
CA THR A 209 -22.68 15.55 -11.21
C THR A 209 -22.34 16.44 -12.42
N ARG A 210 -21.53 15.93 -13.37
CA ARG A 210 -21.23 16.66 -14.61
C ARG A 210 -22.46 16.88 -15.48
N ARG A 211 -23.38 15.90 -15.56
CA ARG A 211 -24.65 16.05 -16.29
C ARG A 211 -25.54 17.10 -15.63
N GLU A 212 -25.69 17.05 -14.31
CA GLU A 212 -26.47 18.03 -13.55
C GLU A 212 -25.94 19.45 -13.73
N MET A 213 -24.61 19.65 -13.64
CA MET A 213 -23.99 20.95 -13.90
C MET A 213 -24.24 21.45 -15.33
N GLY A 214 -24.15 20.56 -16.33
CA GLY A 214 -24.52 20.87 -17.70
C GLY A 214 -25.99 21.31 -17.83
N HIS A 215 -26.89 20.64 -17.11
CA HIS A 215 -28.31 20.98 -17.07
C HIS A 215 -28.56 22.35 -16.41
N GLN A 216 -27.93 22.63 -15.27
CA GLN A 216 -28.04 23.91 -14.57
C GLN A 216 -27.52 25.07 -15.43
N HIS A 217 -26.39 24.89 -16.12
CA HIS A 217 -25.89 25.90 -17.06
C HIS A 217 -26.88 26.15 -18.22
N ALA A 218 -27.51 25.10 -18.74
CA ALA A 218 -28.54 25.25 -19.76
C ALA A 218 -29.78 26.00 -19.24
N LEU A 219 -30.19 25.78 -17.99
CA LEU A 219 -31.27 26.51 -17.34
C LEU A 219 -30.91 27.98 -17.09
N LEU A 220 -29.71 28.27 -16.58
CA LEU A 220 -29.21 29.64 -16.39
C LEU A 220 -29.14 30.39 -17.73
N ALA A 221 -28.66 29.73 -18.80
CA ALA A 221 -28.65 30.32 -20.14
C ALA A 221 -30.07 30.64 -20.65
N LYS A 222 -31.06 29.80 -20.35
CA LYS A 222 -32.48 30.09 -20.66
C LYS A 222 -32.98 31.27 -19.84
N GLN A 223 -32.72 31.31 -18.53
CA GLN A 223 -33.12 32.43 -17.65
C GLN A 223 -32.50 33.75 -18.10
N GLN A 224 -31.22 33.76 -18.49
CA GLN A 224 -30.58 34.94 -19.03
C GLN A 224 -31.31 35.44 -20.28
N ARG A 225 -31.65 34.55 -21.22
CA ARG A 225 -32.41 34.93 -22.43
C ARG A 225 -33.80 35.48 -22.10
N PHE A 226 -34.47 34.95 -21.08
CA PHE A 226 -35.76 35.49 -20.63
C PHE A 226 -35.59 36.87 -19.99
N LEU A 227 -34.56 37.04 -19.17
CA LEU A 227 -34.24 38.32 -18.53
C LEU A 227 -33.89 39.38 -19.58
N ASP A 228 -33.11 39.03 -20.60
CA ASP A 228 -32.79 39.91 -21.72
C ASP A 228 -34.07 40.34 -22.48
N LYS A 229 -35.02 39.42 -22.70
CA LYS A 229 -36.32 39.73 -23.31
C LYS A 229 -37.16 40.65 -22.43
N LEU A 230 -37.21 40.41 -21.12
CA LEU A 230 -37.93 41.27 -20.17
C LEU A 230 -37.32 42.67 -20.11
N ILE A 231 -35.99 42.77 -20.09
CA ILE A 231 -35.28 44.05 -20.19
C ILE A 231 -35.67 44.75 -21.50
N GLN A 232 -35.61 44.06 -22.64
CA GLN A 232 -35.95 44.65 -23.94
C GLN A 232 -37.42 45.11 -24.02
N GLN A 233 -38.34 44.33 -23.46
CA GLN A 233 -39.76 44.70 -23.40
C GLN A 233 -39.97 45.92 -22.51
N LYS A 234 -39.34 45.94 -21.33
CA LYS A 234 -39.38 47.09 -20.42
C LYS A 234 -38.80 48.35 -21.07
N LEU A 235 -37.68 48.22 -21.78
CA LEU A 235 -37.08 49.32 -22.56
C LEU A 235 -38.03 49.88 -23.61
N ARG A 236 -38.71 49.01 -24.37
CA ARG A 236 -39.68 49.44 -25.38
C ARG A 236 -40.89 50.14 -24.76
N GLN A 237 -41.36 49.63 -23.63
CA GLN A 237 -42.47 50.24 -22.89
C GLN A 237 -42.08 51.62 -22.35
N ASP A 238 -40.94 51.72 -21.65
CA ASP A 238 -40.43 52.99 -21.11
C ASP A 238 -40.23 54.01 -22.24
N PHE A 239 -39.65 53.59 -23.37
CA PHE A 239 -39.46 54.46 -24.55
C PHE A 239 -40.78 54.96 -25.15
N LEU A 240 -41.80 54.09 -25.23
CA LEU A 240 -43.12 54.47 -25.76
C LEU A 240 -43.82 55.46 -24.82
N VAL A 241 -43.72 55.23 -23.51
CA VAL A 241 -44.28 56.14 -22.49
C VAL A 241 -43.56 57.49 -22.54
N ASP A 242 -42.23 57.51 -22.53
CA ASP A 242 -41.44 58.75 -22.59
C ASP A 242 -41.68 59.51 -23.91
N GLY A 243 -41.72 58.80 -25.05
CA GLY A 243 -42.06 59.38 -26.35
C GLY A 243 -43.47 59.99 -26.36
N GLY A 244 -44.45 59.29 -25.78
CA GLY A 244 -45.82 59.78 -25.61
C GLY A 244 -45.89 61.02 -24.72
N LEU A 245 -45.14 61.06 -23.62
CA LEU A 245 -45.07 62.23 -22.73
C LEU A 245 -44.44 63.44 -23.43
N ILE A 246 -43.38 63.24 -24.22
CA ILE A 246 -42.74 64.32 -24.99
C ILE A 246 -43.71 64.87 -26.06
N VAL A 247 -44.36 64.00 -26.84
CA VAL A 247 -45.34 64.43 -27.87
C VAL A 247 -46.50 65.17 -27.22
N THR A 248 -47.01 64.66 -26.09
CA THR A 248 -48.09 65.29 -25.32
C THR A 248 -47.66 66.65 -24.78
N ALA A 249 -46.44 66.77 -24.24
CA ALA A 249 -45.89 68.04 -23.76
C ALA A 249 -45.70 69.07 -24.89
N ILE A 250 -45.21 68.65 -26.05
CA ILE A 250 -45.09 69.50 -27.24
C ILE A 250 -46.49 69.96 -27.69
N TYR A 251 -47.46 69.05 -27.77
CA TYR A 251 -48.84 69.36 -28.12
C TYR A 251 -49.46 70.37 -27.15
N LEU A 252 -49.36 70.14 -25.83
CA LEU A 252 -49.84 71.06 -24.80
C LEU A 252 -49.12 72.42 -24.87
N SER A 253 -47.81 72.44 -25.13
CA SER A 253 -47.06 73.70 -25.26
C SER A 253 -47.48 74.54 -26.46
N ASN A 254 -48.10 73.92 -27.47
CA ASN A 254 -48.62 74.61 -28.63
C ASN A 254 -50.06 75.10 -28.45
N THR A 255 -50.75 74.69 -27.38
CA THR A 255 -52.08 75.20 -27.07
C THR A 255 -52.05 76.65 -26.62
N ILE A 256 -53.13 77.38 -26.91
CA ILE A 256 -53.30 78.81 -26.59
C ILE A 256 -53.10 79.07 -25.08
N LEU A 257 -53.43 78.08 -24.24
CA LEU A 257 -53.31 78.14 -22.78
C LEU A 257 -51.88 78.42 -22.30
N VAL A 258 -50.87 77.97 -23.05
CA VAL A 258 -49.45 78.16 -22.69
C VAL A 258 -48.87 79.40 -23.38
N ASN A 259 -49.23 79.63 -24.64
CA ASN A 259 -48.69 80.75 -25.40
C ASN A 259 -49.11 82.10 -24.82
N TYR A 260 -50.33 82.20 -24.28
CA TYR A 260 -50.87 83.45 -23.73
C TYR A 260 -50.13 83.97 -22.48
N PRO A 261 -49.95 83.19 -21.39
CA PRO A 261 -49.21 83.64 -20.22
C PRO A 261 -47.73 83.90 -20.54
N LEU A 262 -47.14 83.18 -21.51
CA LEU A 262 -45.75 83.37 -21.92
C LEU A 262 -45.57 84.69 -22.69
N GLN A 263 -46.55 85.08 -23.51
CA GLN A 263 -46.62 86.41 -24.14
C GLN A 263 -46.85 87.52 -23.11
N LEU A 264 -47.71 87.28 -22.11
CA LEU A 264 -47.95 88.21 -21.01
C LEU A 264 -46.67 88.45 -20.19
N LEU A 265 -45.92 87.40 -19.84
CA LEU A 265 -44.67 87.52 -19.08
C LEU A 265 -43.57 88.24 -19.87
N LEU A 266 -43.46 87.97 -21.19
CA LEU A 266 -42.50 88.67 -22.05
C LEU A 266 -42.89 90.13 -22.30
N SER A 267 -44.16 90.51 -22.14
CA SER A 267 -44.60 91.89 -22.35
C SER A 267 -44.01 92.88 -21.34
N VAL A 268 -43.56 92.39 -20.18
CA VAL A 268 -42.91 93.19 -19.12
C VAL A 268 -41.48 93.59 -19.48
N ILE A 269 -40.84 92.88 -20.42
CA ILE A 269 -39.47 93.18 -20.86
C ILE A 269 -39.52 94.12 -22.08
N PRO A 270 -38.80 95.26 -22.08
CA PRO A 270 -38.89 96.27 -23.14
C PRO A 270 -38.55 95.71 -24.53
N LYS A 271 -39.43 95.98 -25.52
CA LYS A 271 -39.45 95.38 -26.86
C LYS A 271 -38.21 95.63 -27.73
N GLN A 272 -37.38 96.62 -27.39
CA GLN A 272 -36.33 97.15 -28.28
C GLN A 272 -35.15 96.21 -28.53
N LYS A 273 -35.00 95.10 -27.79
CA LYS A 273 -33.93 94.09 -28.03
C LYS A 273 -34.38 92.64 -27.85
N GLN A 274 -35.68 92.34 -27.93
CA GLN A 274 -36.15 90.96 -27.83
C GLN A 274 -35.81 90.20 -29.12
N LYS A 275 -34.66 89.49 -29.09
CA LYS A 275 -34.30 88.54 -30.15
C LYS A 275 -35.32 87.40 -30.12
N LEU A 276 -35.85 87.02 -31.29
CA LEU A 276 -36.74 85.85 -31.49
C LEU A 276 -36.24 84.58 -30.75
N TRP A 277 -34.92 84.46 -30.56
CA TRP A 277 -34.29 83.39 -29.80
C TRP A 277 -34.74 83.31 -28.33
N VAL A 278 -35.03 84.42 -27.66
CA VAL A 278 -35.49 84.43 -26.26
C VAL A 278 -36.87 83.80 -26.13
N HIS A 279 -37.77 84.05 -27.09
CA HIS A 279 -39.09 83.44 -27.10
C HIS A 279 -39.01 81.93 -27.35
N GLN A 280 -38.16 81.50 -28.29
CA GLN A 280 -37.91 80.09 -28.57
C GLN A 280 -37.26 79.38 -27.37
N LEU A 281 -36.31 80.03 -26.69
CA LEU A 281 -35.67 79.53 -25.49
C LEU A 281 -36.68 79.41 -24.33
N GLY A 282 -37.55 80.41 -24.16
CA GLY A 282 -38.63 80.38 -23.17
C GLY A 282 -39.60 79.22 -23.42
N LYS A 283 -40.02 79.00 -24.66
CA LYS A 283 -40.85 77.85 -25.05
C LYS A 283 -40.14 76.52 -24.79
N LEU A 284 -38.85 76.42 -25.09
CA LEU A 284 -38.04 75.24 -24.81
C LEU A 284 -37.95 74.94 -23.30
N ILE A 285 -37.63 75.95 -22.48
CA ILE A 285 -37.57 75.81 -21.02
C ILE A 285 -38.94 75.38 -20.47
N PHE A 286 -40.02 75.96 -20.98
CA PHE A 286 -41.37 75.57 -20.59
C PHE A 286 -41.67 74.10 -20.94
N ILE A 287 -41.37 73.67 -22.17
CA ILE A 287 -41.53 72.26 -22.59
C ILE A 287 -40.74 71.32 -21.67
N ILE A 288 -39.47 71.64 -21.37
CA ILE A 288 -38.63 70.84 -20.47
C ILE A 288 -39.28 70.72 -19.08
N LYS A 289 -39.73 71.85 -18.51
CA LYS A 289 -40.40 71.85 -17.19
C LYS A 289 -41.71 71.08 -17.22
N MET A 290 -42.48 71.20 -18.30
CA MET A 290 -43.73 70.45 -18.45
C MET A 290 -43.48 68.94 -18.54
N VAL A 291 -42.48 68.50 -19.33
CA VAL A 291 -42.07 67.09 -19.39
C VAL A 291 -41.64 66.58 -18.01
N MET A 292 -40.86 67.35 -17.25
CA MET A 292 -40.47 66.98 -15.88
C MET A 292 -41.70 66.84 -14.95
N PHE A 293 -42.68 67.73 -15.06
CA PHE A 293 -43.91 67.69 -14.28
C PHE A 293 -44.81 66.50 -14.65
N LEU A 294 -45.08 66.31 -15.95
CA LEU A 294 -45.83 65.17 -16.48
C LEU A 294 -45.20 63.84 -16.07
N ARG A 295 -43.88 63.75 -16.07
CA ARG A 295 -43.15 62.58 -15.60
C ARG A 295 -43.32 62.34 -14.09
N TYR A 296 -43.23 63.39 -13.28
CA TYR A 296 -43.51 63.29 -11.85
C TYR A 296 -44.94 62.78 -11.58
N CYS A 297 -45.93 63.29 -12.31
CA CYS A 297 -47.31 62.79 -12.26
C CYS A 297 -47.40 61.32 -12.71
N SER A 298 -46.76 60.95 -13.82
CA SER A 298 -46.79 59.58 -14.35
C SER A 298 -46.16 58.55 -13.40
N ILE A 299 -45.10 58.93 -12.67
CA ILE A 299 -44.50 58.10 -11.62
C ILE A 299 -45.48 57.95 -10.46
N ARG A 300 -46.13 59.04 -10.04
CA ARG A 300 -47.10 59.02 -8.93
C ARG A 300 -48.36 58.21 -9.25
N CYS A 301 -48.77 58.18 -10.53
CA CYS A 301 -49.88 57.35 -11.00
C CYS A 301 -49.49 55.88 -11.26
N GLY A 302 -48.23 55.49 -11.05
CA GLY A 302 -47.76 54.11 -11.26
C GLY A 302 -47.66 53.68 -12.72
N LEU A 303 -47.89 54.60 -13.67
CA LEU A 303 -47.75 54.36 -15.11
C LEU A 303 -46.28 54.26 -15.54
N HIS A 304 -45.36 54.84 -14.78
CA HIS A 304 -43.92 54.81 -15.05
C HIS A 304 -43.17 54.23 -13.85
N ASN A 305 -42.37 53.18 -14.08
CA ASN A 305 -41.55 52.58 -13.04
C ASN A 305 -40.34 53.48 -12.74
N SER A 306 -40.02 53.78 -11.47
CA SER A 306 -38.97 54.77 -11.12
C SER A 306 -37.54 54.29 -11.39
N VAL A 307 -37.37 53.04 -11.82
CA VAL A 307 -36.07 52.34 -11.92
C VAL A 307 -35.23 52.78 -13.13
N GLY A 308 -35.77 53.61 -14.04
CA GLY A 308 -35.02 54.19 -15.15
C GLY A 308 -34.81 55.69 -14.98
N CYS A 309 -33.66 56.13 -14.46
CA CYS A 309 -33.27 57.52 -14.62
C CYS A 309 -32.97 57.74 -16.11
N THR A 310 -33.67 58.67 -16.79
CA THR A 310 -33.42 59.03 -18.20
C THR A 310 -31.98 59.41 -18.48
N VAL A 311 -31.22 59.74 -17.43
CA VAL A 311 -29.77 59.98 -17.48
C VAL A 311 -29.01 58.72 -17.93
N GLY A 312 -29.41 57.52 -17.49
CA GLY A 312 -28.78 56.27 -17.93
C GLY A 312 -29.05 55.98 -19.41
N TYR A 313 -30.28 56.18 -19.87
CA TYR A 313 -30.64 56.07 -21.29
C TYR A 313 -29.96 57.14 -22.14
N GLY A 314 -29.91 58.37 -21.65
CA GLY A 314 -29.22 59.48 -22.30
C GLY A 314 -27.74 59.21 -22.44
N GLN A 315 -27.09 58.68 -21.41
CA GLN A 315 -25.68 58.28 -21.48
C GLN A 315 -25.45 57.16 -22.49
N GLU A 316 -26.31 56.14 -22.52
CA GLU A 316 -26.10 55.01 -23.44
C GLU A 316 -26.49 55.35 -24.88
N ALA A 317 -27.52 56.16 -25.09
CA ALA A 317 -27.85 56.73 -26.39
C ALA A 317 -26.78 57.71 -26.88
N LEU A 318 -26.22 58.55 -25.99
CA LEU A 318 -25.11 59.45 -26.30
C LEU A 318 -23.84 58.65 -26.61
N ARG A 319 -23.59 57.55 -25.91
CA ARG A 319 -22.47 56.64 -26.17
C ARG A 319 -22.62 55.96 -27.54
N LEU A 320 -23.80 55.45 -27.87
CA LEU A 320 -24.11 54.88 -29.18
C LEU A 320 -24.03 55.93 -30.30
N ALA A 321 -24.55 57.14 -30.06
CA ALA A 321 -24.44 58.26 -30.99
C ALA A 321 -22.97 58.68 -31.19
N ALA A 322 -22.19 58.78 -30.12
CA ALA A 322 -20.76 59.07 -30.18
C ALA A 322 -19.99 57.97 -30.93
N GLN A 323 -20.32 56.69 -30.73
CA GLN A 323 -19.74 55.58 -31.49
C GLN A 323 -20.10 55.67 -32.99
N ARG A 324 -21.36 55.98 -33.34
CA ARG A 324 -21.75 56.18 -34.74
C ARG A 324 -21.08 57.40 -35.36
N ILE A 325 -20.95 58.50 -34.62
CA ILE A 325 -20.24 59.70 -35.09
C ILE A 325 -18.77 59.37 -35.33
N ARG A 326 -18.10 58.65 -34.42
CA ARG A 326 -16.72 58.19 -34.64
C ARG A 326 -16.59 57.30 -35.87
N HIS A 327 -17.55 56.41 -36.10
CA HIS A 327 -17.58 55.55 -37.30
C HIS A 327 -17.81 56.35 -38.60
N LEU A 328 -18.72 57.34 -38.59
CA LEU A 328 -18.94 58.21 -39.75
C LEU A 328 -17.72 59.10 -40.03
N VAL A 329 -17.07 59.62 -38.98
CA VAL A 329 -15.82 60.36 -39.10
C VAL A 329 -14.71 59.47 -39.67
N SER A 330 -14.58 58.22 -39.21
CA SER A 330 -13.57 57.30 -39.74
C SER A 330 -13.84 56.87 -41.19
N MET A 331 -15.10 56.77 -41.61
CA MET A 331 -15.45 56.57 -43.03
C MET A 331 -15.13 57.82 -43.87
N ALA A 332 -15.48 59.01 -43.37
CA ALA A 332 -15.21 60.26 -44.08
C ALA A 332 -13.72 60.50 -44.28
N THR A 333 -12.88 60.24 -43.26
CA THR A 333 -11.42 60.38 -43.38
C THR A 333 -10.84 59.40 -44.41
N ARG A 334 -11.35 58.16 -44.48
CA ARG A 334 -10.95 57.20 -45.53
C ARG A 334 -11.30 57.68 -46.94
N LEU A 335 -12.47 58.28 -47.14
CA LEU A 335 -12.88 58.84 -48.44
C LEU A 335 -12.02 60.05 -48.85
N PHE A 336 -11.68 60.93 -47.90
CA PHE A 336 -10.77 62.05 -48.16
C PHE A 336 -9.36 61.59 -48.50
N GLN A 337 -8.86 60.56 -47.81
CA GLN A 337 -7.54 59.98 -48.09
C GLN A 337 -7.50 59.35 -49.49
N SER A 338 -8.50 58.53 -49.83
CA SER A 338 -8.61 57.92 -51.16
C SER A 338 -8.65 58.96 -52.29
N ARG A 339 -9.35 60.08 -52.09
CA ARG A 339 -9.40 61.17 -53.09
C ARG A 339 -8.06 61.92 -53.23
N LYS A 340 -7.26 61.98 -52.17
CA LYS A 340 -5.91 62.58 -52.22
C LYS A 340 -4.95 61.68 -52.97
N ASP A 341 -5.02 60.38 -52.71
CA ASP A 341 -4.17 59.37 -53.37
C ASP A 341 -4.48 59.32 -54.88
N SER A 342 -5.76 59.35 -55.29
CA SER A 342 -6.13 59.42 -56.73
C SER A 342 -5.72 60.71 -57.46
N LYS A 343 -5.39 61.79 -56.74
CA LYS A 343 -4.84 63.01 -57.36
C LYS A 343 -3.33 62.97 -57.53
N LEU A 344 -2.63 62.15 -56.73
CA LEU A 344 -1.19 61.94 -56.89
C LEU A 344 -0.87 61.07 -58.11
N ASP A 345 -1.77 60.18 -58.52
CA ASP A 345 -1.56 59.30 -59.69
C ASP A 345 -1.80 60.01 -61.05
N ILE A 346 -2.24 61.27 -61.07
CA ILE A 346 -2.54 62.04 -62.29
C ILE A 346 -1.49 63.13 -62.58
N CYS A 347 -0.55 63.36 -61.66
CA CYS A 347 0.64 64.18 -61.87
C CYS A 347 1.86 63.29 -62.03
#